data_AF-A0A199VEC5-F1
#
_entry.id   AF-A0A199VEC5-F1
#
_cell.length_a   1.000
_cell.length_b   1.000
_cell.length_c   1.000
_cell.angle_alpha   90.00
_cell.angle_beta   90.00
_cell.angle_gamma   90.00
#
_symmetry.space_group_name_H-M   'P 1'
#
loop_
_entity.id
_entity.type
_entity.pdbx_description
1 polymer ?
#
loop_
_entity_poly.entity_id
_entity_poly.type
_entity_poly.pdbx_seq_one_letter_code
_entity_poly.pdbx_strand_id
1 'polypeptide(L)'
;MAGDASALLEEAARAAERARELQEAAAAHISRTWTEEEALRKRALALDSDLRRLQSSLDSAAKKGGGGDGGGGGGGGGLDPRIADKIDEELYRARCILSEGDVASLLPSKAHGRFLKMFLGPVNVRATRKEVQLKVKEEYNSYRVYSDSNSL
;
A
#
# COMPACT_ATOMS: atom_id res chain seq x y z
N MET A 1 1.99 -1.07 59.08
CA MET A 1 1.23 0.11 58.60
C MET A 1 2.07 1.04 57.74
N ALA A 2 3.10 1.73 58.23
CA ALA A 2 3.94 2.59 57.37
C ALA A 2 4.85 1.81 56.38
N GLY A 3 5.36 0.64 56.78
CA GLY A 3 6.19 -0.21 55.92
C GLY A 3 5.43 -0.84 54.74
N ASP A 4 4.18 -1.23 54.95
CA ASP A 4 3.34 -1.87 53.93
C ASP A 4 2.99 -0.89 52.79
N ALA A 5 2.72 0.37 53.13
CA ALA A 5 2.46 1.42 52.15
C ALA A 5 3.70 1.71 51.27
N SER A 6 4.90 1.69 51.84
CA SER A 6 6.14 1.88 51.08
C SER A 6 6.41 0.73 50.12
N ALA A 7 6.16 -0.52 50.54
CA ALA A 7 6.32 -1.70 49.69
C ALA A 7 5.36 -1.65 48.50
N LEU A 8 4.10 -1.28 48.73
CA LEU A 8 3.10 -1.11 47.68
C LEU A 8 3.47 -0.01 46.68
N LEU A 9 4.05 1.11 47.13
CA LEU A 9 4.52 2.18 46.24
C LEU A 9 5.67 1.70 45.35
N GLU A 10 6.63 0.96 45.89
CA GLU A 10 7.75 0.42 45.12
C GLU A 10 7.29 -0.64 44.11
N GLU A 11 6.33 -1.48 44.49
CA GLU A 11 5.71 -2.46 43.59
C GLU A 11 4.92 -1.76 42.47
N ALA A 12 4.16 -0.71 42.78
CA ALA A 12 3.47 0.10 41.79
C ALA A 12 4.45 0.79 40.82
N ALA A 13 5.58 1.31 41.32
CA ALA A 13 6.64 1.88 40.48
C ALA A 13 7.26 0.83 39.55
N ARG A 14 7.57 -0.37 40.08
CA ARG A 14 8.06 -1.50 39.27
C ARG A 14 7.04 -1.92 38.21
N ALA A 15 5.76 -1.95 38.54
CA ALA A 15 4.69 -2.26 37.58
C ALA A 15 4.59 -1.20 36.47
N ALA A 16 4.73 0.08 36.83
CA ALA A 16 4.73 1.18 35.86
C ALA A 16 5.91 1.09 34.88
N GLU A 17 7.11 0.76 35.36
CA GLU A 17 8.28 0.56 34.47
C GLU A 17 8.09 -0.62 33.53
N ARG A 18 7.60 -1.78 34.02
CA ARG A 18 7.26 -2.92 33.14
C ARG A 18 6.23 -2.56 32.08
N ALA A 19 5.24 -1.73 32.43
CA ALA A 19 4.25 -1.26 31.46
C ALA A 19 4.88 -0.35 30.39
N ARG A 20 5.85 0.50 30.75
CA ARG A 20 6.60 1.33 29.79
C ARG A 20 7.45 0.47 28.86
N GLU A 21 8.21 -0.47 29.40
CA GLU A 21 9.04 -1.41 28.62
C GLU A 21 8.19 -2.19 27.62
N LEU A 22 7.01 -2.69 28.04
CA LEU A 22 6.08 -3.39 27.16
C LEU A 22 5.54 -2.49 26.05
N GLN A 23 5.18 -1.24 26.37
CA GLN A 23 4.72 -0.26 25.39
C GLN A 23 5.79 0.04 24.33
N GLU A 24 7.05 0.19 24.74
CA GLU A 24 8.17 0.42 23.84
C GLU A 24 8.43 -0.79 22.94
N ALA A 25 8.42 -2.01 23.51
CA ALA A 25 8.53 -3.24 22.75
C ALA A 25 7.41 -3.41 21.71
N ALA A 26 6.16 -3.08 22.09
CA ALA A 26 5.01 -3.10 21.19
C ALA A 26 5.15 -2.05 20.07
N ALA A 27 5.57 -0.83 20.40
CA ALA A 27 5.79 0.22 19.40
C ALA A 27 6.90 -0.15 18.40
N ALA A 28 7.99 -0.75 18.89
CA ALA A 28 9.06 -1.26 18.05
C ALA A 28 8.57 -2.40 17.14
N HIS A 29 7.75 -3.32 17.66
CA HIS A 29 7.15 -4.39 16.87
C HIS A 29 6.24 -3.84 15.76
N ILE A 30 5.32 -2.92 16.08
CA ILE A 30 4.42 -2.28 15.11
C ILE A 30 5.23 -1.52 14.04
N SER A 31 6.31 -0.84 14.43
CA SER A 31 7.15 -0.13 13.47
C SER A 31 7.85 -1.08 12.50
N ARG A 32 8.37 -2.21 12.98
CA ARG A 32 8.99 -3.24 12.14
C ARG A 32 7.97 -3.85 11.18
N THR A 33 6.82 -4.31 11.69
CA THR A 33 5.78 -4.92 10.86
C THR A 33 5.27 -3.95 9.80
N TRP A 34 5.11 -2.67 10.14
CA TRP A 34 4.76 -1.64 9.16
C TRP A 34 5.78 -1.52 8.03
N THR A 35 7.08 -1.49 8.36
CA THR A 35 8.13 -1.39 7.33
C THR A 35 8.20 -2.63 6.43
N GLU A 36 8.01 -3.81 7.01
CA GLU A 36 7.99 -5.08 6.28
C GLU A 36 6.77 -5.17 5.35
N GLU A 37 5.58 -4.80 5.86
CA GLU A 37 4.35 -4.73 5.07
C GLU A 37 4.46 -3.75 3.91
N GLU A 38 5.04 -2.56 4.14
CA GLU A 38 5.26 -1.56 3.09
C GLU A 38 6.25 -2.05 2.03
N ALA A 39 7.30 -2.79 2.43
CA ALA A 39 8.22 -3.42 1.48
C ALA A 39 7.53 -4.48 0.63
N LEU A 40 6.67 -5.31 1.23
CA LEU A 40 5.85 -6.30 0.50
C LEU A 40 4.87 -5.63 -0.45
N ARG A 41 4.20 -4.55 -0.03
CA ARG A 41 3.30 -3.75 -0.87
C ARG A 41 4.01 -3.20 -2.11
N LYS A 42 5.20 -2.60 -1.94
CA LYS A 42 6.01 -2.11 -3.07
C LYS A 42 6.38 -3.23 -4.04
N ARG A 43 6.78 -4.40 -3.53
CA ARG A 43 7.10 -5.58 -4.35
C ARG A 43 5.88 -6.08 -5.12
N ALA A 44 4.73 -6.17 -4.48
CA ALA A 44 3.48 -6.59 -5.10
C ALA A 44 3.07 -5.62 -6.24
N LEU A 45 3.18 -4.31 -6.02
CA LEU A 45 2.90 -3.28 -7.03
C LEU A 45 3.85 -3.34 -8.23
N ALA A 46 5.15 -3.54 -7.97
CA ALA A 46 6.14 -3.71 -9.03
C ALA A 46 5.81 -4.93 -9.89
N LEU A 47 5.47 -6.06 -9.27
CA LEU A 47 5.13 -7.28 -9.97
C LEU A 47 3.82 -7.16 -10.76
N ASP A 48 2.76 -6.54 -10.21
CA ASP A 48 1.52 -6.27 -10.97
C ASP A 48 1.81 -5.41 -12.21
N SER A 49 2.67 -4.41 -12.08
CA SER A 49 3.09 -3.55 -13.19
C SER A 49 3.88 -4.33 -14.25
N ASP A 50 4.80 -5.20 -13.82
CA ASP A 50 5.58 -6.06 -14.71
C ASP A 50 4.69 -7.04 -15.47
N LEU A 51 3.71 -7.67 -14.81
CA LEU A 51 2.74 -8.56 -15.45
C LEU A 51 1.91 -7.82 -16.51
N ARG A 52 1.43 -6.60 -16.22
CA ARG A 52 0.72 -5.76 -17.20
C ARG A 52 1.60 -5.41 -18.41
N ARG A 53 2.88 -5.10 -18.16
CA ARG A 53 3.85 -4.80 -19.22
C ARG A 53 4.11 -6.03 -20.10
N LEU A 54 4.23 -7.21 -19.49
CA LEU A 54 4.40 -8.47 -20.21
C LEU A 54 3.18 -8.80 -21.07
N GLN A 55 1.97 -8.67 -20.54
CA GLN A 55 0.73 -8.83 -21.30
C GLN A 55 0.68 -7.87 -22.50
N SER A 56 0.98 -6.58 -22.29
CA SER A 56 1.00 -5.59 -23.38
C SER A 56 2.06 -5.92 -24.46
N SER A 57 3.19 -6.49 -24.04
CA SER A 57 4.26 -6.92 -24.93
C SER A 57 3.88 -8.17 -25.73
N LEU A 58 3.18 -9.12 -25.10
CA LEU A 58 2.61 -10.30 -25.75
C LEU A 58 1.58 -9.89 -26.82
N ASP A 59 0.64 -9.03 -26.47
CA ASP A 59 -0.37 -8.51 -27.41
C ASP A 59 0.27 -7.82 -28.62
N SER A 60 1.31 -7.04 -28.37
CA SER A 60 2.05 -6.32 -29.42
C SER A 60 2.81 -7.28 -30.35
N ALA A 61 3.37 -8.35 -29.80
CA ALA A 61 4.09 -9.36 -30.56
C ALA A 61 3.17 -10.29 -31.35
N ALA A 62 1.99 -10.62 -30.80
CA ALA A 62 0.95 -11.36 -31.51
C ALA A 62 0.41 -10.56 -32.71
N LYS A 63 0.20 -9.25 -32.55
CA LYS A 63 -0.26 -8.34 -33.63
C LYS A 63 0.74 -8.23 -34.79
N LYS A 64 2.05 -8.29 -34.52
CA LYS A 64 3.10 -8.26 -35.56
C LYS A 64 3.05 -9.48 -36.50
N GLY A 65 2.37 -10.56 -36.10
CA GLY A 65 2.21 -11.76 -36.93
C GLY A 65 0.91 -11.85 -37.73
N GLY A 66 -0.06 -10.94 -37.54
CA GLY A 66 -1.46 -11.19 -37.93
C GLY A 66 -2.19 -10.09 -38.71
N GLY A 67 -1.53 -9.02 -39.16
CA GLY A 67 -2.21 -7.92 -39.87
C GLY A 67 -1.51 -7.53 -41.17
N GLY A 68 -2.05 -7.97 -42.31
CA GLY A 68 -1.59 -7.57 -43.64
C GLY A 68 -2.46 -8.13 -44.76
N ASP A 69 -3.61 -7.49 -45.01
CA ASP A 69 -4.14 -7.35 -46.36
C ASP A 69 -3.16 -6.47 -47.16
N GLY A 70 -2.52 -7.04 -48.18
CA GLY A 70 -1.79 -6.28 -49.20
C GLY A 70 -0.26 -6.27 -49.12
N GLY A 71 0.36 -7.13 -49.94
CA GLY A 71 1.56 -6.78 -50.72
C GLY A 71 2.94 -6.76 -50.05
N GLY A 72 3.70 -7.86 -50.23
CA GLY A 72 5.14 -7.81 -50.56
C GLY A 72 6.17 -7.76 -49.43
N GLY A 73 6.89 -8.88 -49.24
CA GLY A 73 8.32 -8.85 -48.86
C GLY A 73 8.69 -9.19 -47.41
N GLY A 74 8.83 -10.50 -47.13
CA GLY A 74 9.89 -11.07 -46.28
C GLY A 74 10.05 -10.62 -44.82
N GLY A 75 9.56 -11.44 -43.88
CA GLY A 75 10.08 -11.46 -42.50
C GLY A 75 9.09 -12.04 -41.48
N GLY A 76 9.15 -13.34 -41.22
CA GLY A 76 8.35 -14.02 -40.18
C GLY A 76 8.76 -13.58 -38.77
N GLY A 77 8.17 -12.48 -38.29
CA GLY A 77 8.49 -11.86 -36.99
C GLY A 77 7.37 -11.92 -35.95
N GLY A 78 6.34 -12.76 -36.19
CA GLY A 78 5.26 -12.99 -35.22
C GLY A 78 5.62 -14.04 -34.18
N LEU A 79 5.12 -13.87 -32.96
CA LEU A 79 5.24 -14.90 -31.92
C LEU A 79 4.39 -16.13 -32.32
N ASP A 80 4.93 -17.35 -32.12
CA ASP A 80 4.19 -18.58 -32.38
C ASP A 80 2.90 -18.63 -31.53
N PRO A 81 1.72 -18.91 -32.11
CA PRO A 81 0.46 -18.90 -31.38
C PRO A 81 0.43 -19.84 -30.17
N ARG A 82 1.03 -21.03 -30.26
CA ARG A 82 1.04 -21.99 -29.13
C ARG A 82 1.96 -21.53 -28.00
N ILE A 83 3.03 -20.81 -28.33
CA ILE A 83 3.89 -20.17 -27.34
C ILE A 83 3.15 -18.99 -26.70
N ALA A 84 2.43 -18.19 -27.49
CA ALA A 84 1.65 -17.06 -26.98
C ALA A 84 0.56 -17.52 -26.00
N ASP A 85 -0.19 -18.56 -26.33
CA ASP A 85 -1.22 -19.14 -25.45
C ASP A 85 -0.62 -19.60 -24.12
N LYS A 86 0.54 -20.29 -24.15
CA LYS A 86 1.22 -20.73 -22.93
C LYS A 86 1.66 -19.56 -22.06
N ILE A 87 2.17 -18.48 -22.66
CA ILE A 87 2.57 -17.28 -21.92
C ILE A 87 1.34 -16.63 -21.30
N ASP A 88 0.22 -16.53 -22.03
CA ASP A 88 -1.00 -15.93 -21.51
C ASP A 88 -1.57 -16.72 -20.33
N GLU A 89 -1.57 -18.06 -20.41
CA GLU A 89 -1.99 -18.93 -19.30
C GLU A 89 -1.13 -18.75 -18.04
N GLU A 90 0.20 -18.65 -18.18
CA GLU A 90 1.09 -18.41 -17.03
C GLU A 90 0.92 -16.99 -16.46
N LEU A 91 0.72 -15.98 -17.31
CA LEU A 91 0.41 -14.61 -16.88
C LEU A 91 -0.97 -14.54 -16.18
N TYR A 92 -1.95 -15.31 -16.65
CA TYR A 92 -3.25 -15.45 -16.04
C TYR A 92 -3.14 -16.07 -14.65
N ARG A 93 -2.43 -17.20 -14.54
CA ARG A 93 -2.17 -17.86 -13.26
C ARG A 93 -1.46 -16.94 -12.26
N ALA A 94 -0.42 -16.24 -12.69
CA ALA A 94 0.31 -15.29 -11.84
C ALA A 94 -0.61 -14.16 -11.33
N ARG A 95 -1.48 -13.64 -12.19
CA ARG A 95 -2.49 -12.65 -11.80
C ARG A 95 -3.49 -13.20 -10.79
N CYS A 96 -4.01 -14.42 -10.97
CA CYS A 96 -4.92 -15.04 -10.01
C CYS A 96 -4.29 -15.15 -8.63
N ILE A 97 -3.03 -15.56 -8.54
CA ILE A 97 -2.29 -15.61 -7.26
C ILE A 97 -2.24 -14.23 -6.59
N LEU A 98 -2.03 -13.16 -7.37
CA LEU A 98 -1.99 -11.80 -6.84
C LEU A 98 -3.36 -11.22 -6.49
N SER A 99 -4.43 -11.59 -7.21
CA SER A 99 -5.76 -11.01 -7.04
C SER A 99 -6.67 -11.77 -6.08
N GLU A 100 -6.44 -13.06 -5.90
CA GLU A 100 -7.28 -13.96 -5.07
C GLU A 100 -6.54 -14.48 -3.84
N GLY A 101 -5.20 -14.39 -3.80
CA GLY A 101 -4.38 -14.78 -2.66
C GLY A 101 -4.20 -13.68 -1.62
N ASP A 102 -3.43 -13.97 -0.57
CA ASP A 102 -3.17 -13.04 0.55
C ASP A 102 -2.52 -11.72 0.10
N VAL A 103 -1.77 -11.76 -1.01
CA VAL A 103 -1.12 -10.59 -1.62
C VAL A 103 -2.16 -9.56 -2.11
N ALA A 104 -3.38 -9.98 -2.42
CA ALA A 104 -4.46 -9.10 -2.86
C ALA A 104 -4.77 -8.01 -1.82
N SER A 105 -4.59 -8.31 -0.53
CA SER A 105 -4.77 -7.34 0.57
C SER A 105 -3.75 -6.20 0.55
N LEU A 106 -2.58 -6.42 -0.05
CA LEU A 106 -1.50 -5.44 -0.15
C LEU A 106 -1.64 -4.56 -1.40
N LEU A 107 -2.38 -5.03 -2.40
CA LEU A 107 -2.62 -4.29 -3.63
C LEU A 107 -3.74 -3.25 -3.45
N PRO A 108 -3.72 -2.14 -4.21
CA PRO A 108 -4.83 -1.20 -4.24
C PRO A 108 -6.07 -1.93 -4.76
N SER A 109 -6.94 -2.38 -3.84
CA SER A 109 -8.17 -3.02 -4.28
C SER A 109 -8.99 -2.00 -5.07
N LYS A 110 -9.52 -2.43 -6.22
CA LYS A 110 -10.43 -1.60 -7.02
C LYS A 110 -11.71 -1.22 -6.26
N ALA A 111 -11.99 -1.88 -5.12
CA ALA A 111 -13.16 -1.67 -4.27
C ALA A 111 -12.91 -0.89 -2.96
N HIS A 112 -11.69 -0.82 -2.40
CA HIS A 112 -11.47 -0.31 -1.03
C HIS A 112 -10.66 0.98 -0.89
N GLY A 113 -10.49 1.76 -1.97
CA GLY A 113 -10.02 3.14 -1.82
C GLY A 113 -11.05 4.09 -1.18
N ARG A 114 -12.35 3.74 -1.26
CA ARG A 114 -13.46 4.57 -0.76
C ARG A 114 -14.10 4.01 0.51
N PHE A 115 -14.37 2.72 0.59
CA PHE A 115 -15.06 2.11 1.74
C PHE A 115 -14.24 2.22 3.03
N LEU A 116 -12.98 1.74 3.05
CA LEU A 116 -12.14 1.88 4.24
C LEU A 116 -11.90 3.35 4.62
N LYS A 117 -11.80 4.25 3.63
CA LYS A 117 -11.68 5.70 3.85
C LYS A 117 -12.96 6.34 4.43
N MET A 118 -14.13 5.74 4.19
CA MET A 118 -15.39 6.13 4.83
C MET A 118 -15.44 5.70 6.30
N PHE A 119 -14.90 4.53 6.68
CA PHE A 119 -14.89 4.05 8.07
C PHE A 119 -13.73 4.58 8.91
N LEU A 120 -12.55 4.73 8.32
CA LEU A 120 -11.34 5.20 9.02
C LEU A 120 -11.23 6.73 9.07
N GLY A 121 -12.06 7.45 8.30
CA GLY A 121 -11.88 8.88 8.04
C GLY A 121 -10.54 9.18 7.34
N PRO A 122 -10.21 10.45 7.05
CA PRO A 122 -8.82 10.81 6.78
C PRO A 122 -7.98 10.28 7.94
N VAL A 123 -7.06 9.35 7.66
CA VAL A 123 -6.23 8.62 8.60
C VAL A 123 -5.81 9.52 9.76
N ASN A 124 -6.53 9.43 10.87
CA ASN A 124 -6.17 10.15 12.08
C ASN A 124 -4.94 9.45 12.65
N VAL A 125 -3.77 9.99 12.32
CA VAL A 125 -2.51 9.71 13.00
C VAL A 125 -2.77 9.96 14.50
N ARG A 126 -2.98 8.89 15.26
CA ARG A 126 -3.03 8.95 16.72
C ARG A 126 -1.63 9.32 17.20
N ALA A 127 -1.40 10.61 17.46
CA ALA A 127 -0.21 11.08 18.17
C ALA A 127 -0.24 10.53 19.61
N THR A 128 0.56 9.51 19.89
CA THR A 128 0.76 8.96 21.24
C THR A 128 1.69 9.84 22.07
N ARG A 129 1.42 11.16 22.13
CA ARG A 129 2.01 12.10 23.11
C ARG A 129 1.19 13.38 23.12
N LYS A 130 0.63 13.69 24.29
CA LYS A 130 -0.26 14.82 24.61
C LYS A 130 0.43 16.19 24.59
N GLU A 131 1.40 16.47 23.70
CA GLU A 131 2.12 17.76 23.73
C GLU A 131 2.45 18.37 22.37
N VAL A 132 2.08 17.74 21.26
CA VAL A 132 2.25 18.34 19.94
C VAL A 132 0.87 18.53 19.29
N GLN A 133 0.07 19.38 19.93
CA GLN A 133 -0.83 20.25 19.18
C GLN A 133 0.06 21.10 18.28
N LEU A 134 0.37 20.59 17.09
CA LEU A 134 0.93 21.37 16.01
C LEU A 134 -0.03 22.54 15.80
N LYS A 135 0.41 23.72 16.23
CA LYS A 135 -0.07 25.07 15.86
C LYS A 135 -0.08 25.22 14.34
N VAL A 136 -0.95 24.47 13.67
CA VAL A 136 -1.13 24.46 12.21
C VAL A 136 -2.56 24.88 11.86
N LYS A 137 -3.46 24.98 12.86
CA LYS A 137 -4.86 25.37 12.65
C LYS A 137 -5.12 26.88 12.71
N GLU A 138 -4.10 27.70 12.93
CA GLU A 138 -4.22 29.16 12.76
C GLU A 138 -3.69 29.62 11.39
N GLU A 139 -2.68 28.95 10.82
CA GLU A 139 -2.15 29.35 9.49
C GLU A 139 -2.84 28.66 8.30
N TYR A 140 -3.45 27.47 8.47
CA TYR A 140 -4.17 26.83 7.35
C TYR A 140 -5.52 27.50 7.03
N ASN A 141 -6.01 28.40 7.89
CA ASN A 141 -7.21 29.22 7.62
C ASN A 141 -6.92 30.40 6.68
N SER A 142 -5.66 30.82 6.50
CA SER A 142 -5.31 31.97 5.68
C SER A 142 -5.31 31.70 4.16
N TYR A 143 -5.33 30.43 3.74
CA TYR A 143 -5.31 30.06 2.32
C TYR A 143 -6.69 29.80 1.70
N ARG A 144 -7.79 29.87 2.48
CA ARG A 144 -9.16 29.78 1.95
C ARG A 144 -9.84 31.15 1.75
N VAL A 145 -9.21 32.26 2.12
CA VAL A 145 -9.85 33.60 2.12
C VAL A 145 -9.33 34.52 0.99
N TYR A 146 -8.43 34.07 0.12
CA TYR A 146 -7.92 34.90 -0.99
C TYR A 146 -8.32 34.46 -2.40
N SER A 147 -9.31 33.57 -2.56
CA SER A 147 -9.76 33.13 -3.89
C SER A 147 -11.27 33.29 -4.15
N ASP A 148 -12.01 33.93 -3.25
CA ASP A 148 -13.42 34.30 -3.45
C ASP A 148 -13.65 35.83 -3.48
N SER A 149 -12.62 36.59 -3.86
CA SER A 149 -12.72 38.05 -4.08
C SER A 149 -12.17 38.45 -5.45
N ASN A 150 -12.57 37.77 -6.53
CA ASN A 150 -12.49 38.36 -7.88
C ASN A 150 -13.46 37.66 -8.85
N SER A 151 -14.75 37.94 -8.66
CA SER A 151 -15.82 37.72 -9.64
C SER A 151 -16.91 38.78 -9.40
N LEU A 152 -16.60 40.01 -9.79
CA LEU A 152 -17.55 40.97 -10.37
C LEU A 152 -16.98 41.39 -11.71
#